data_AF-A0A3M7QRJ6-F1
#
_entry.id   AF-A0A3M7QRJ6-F1
#
_cell.length_a   1.000
_cell.length_b   1.000
_cell.length_c   1.000
_cell.angle_alpha   90.00
_cell.angle_beta   90.00
_cell.angle_gamma   90.00
#
_symmetry.space_group_name_H-M   'P 1'
#
loop_
_entity.id
_entity.type
_entity.pdbx_description
1 polymer ?
#
loop_
_entity_poly.entity_id
_entity_poly.type
_entity_poly.pdbx_seq_one_letter_code
_entity_poly.pdbx_strand_id
1 'polypeptide(L)'
;MAESDLIFLCETWLKEEEELQENLFENAKIYMKSGMENYRGYGRPYGGIAYCDIRNGKTIIVVYLTANDNSNESKLEHKIDINELSSLIEKLKNENKDNLIVGDFNSDPIRNKTFDPELLHMVKEMELKFFDIEFDNKNKHTYTNGIHSSAIDHVIGPKHLVDVVQN
;
A
#
# COMPACT_ATOMS: atom_id res chain seq x y z
N MET A 1 -11.67 14.03 -13.96
CA MET A 1 -11.11 12.97 -13.08
C MET A 1 -12.24 12.01 -12.77
N ALA A 2 -11.96 10.72 -12.62
CA ALA A 2 -12.95 9.78 -12.13
C ALA A 2 -13.34 10.19 -10.70
N GLU A 3 -14.63 10.13 -10.38
CA GLU A 3 -15.13 10.37 -9.03
C GLU A 3 -14.59 9.26 -8.12
N SER A 4 -13.94 9.63 -7.01
CA SER A 4 -13.30 8.70 -6.07
C SER A 4 -13.83 8.98 -4.67
N ASP A 5 -14.41 7.97 -4.03
CA ASP A 5 -14.92 8.11 -2.66
C ASP A 5 -13.79 8.27 -1.63
N LEU A 6 -12.60 7.74 -1.92
CA LEU A 6 -11.46 7.68 -1.01
C LEU A 6 -10.15 7.82 -1.78
N ILE A 7 -9.27 8.70 -1.30
CA ILE A 7 -7.93 8.93 -1.87
C ILE A 7 -6.88 8.74 -0.78
N PHE A 8 -5.83 8.00 -1.14
CA PHE A 8 -4.65 7.79 -0.31
C PHE A 8 -3.43 8.39 -0.99
N LEU A 9 -2.61 9.07 -0.21
CA LEU A 9 -1.37 9.68 -0.69
C LEU A 9 -0.19 9.11 0.09
N CYS A 10 0.71 8.49 -0.64
CA CYS A 10 2.05 8.15 -0.16
C CYS A 10 3.03 9.26 -0.54
N GLU A 11 4.13 9.39 0.19
CA GLU A 11 5.19 10.36 -0.12
C GLU A 11 4.71 11.80 -0.40
N THR A 12 3.98 12.42 0.55
CA THR A 12 3.49 13.79 0.34
C THR A 12 4.54 14.86 0.61
N TRP A 13 5.57 14.57 1.41
CA TRP A 13 6.70 15.47 1.74
C TRP A 13 6.31 16.88 2.23
N LEU A 14 5.06 17.05 2.70
CA LEU A 14 4.52 18.34 3.11
C LEU A 14 5.15 18.77 4.41
N LYS A 15 5.77 19.94 4.41
CA LYS A 15 6.47 20.47 5.59
C LYS A 15 5.51 21.12 6.57
N GLU A 16 4.38 21.64 6.08
CA GLU A 16 3.33 22.26 6.89
C GLU A 16 1.94 21.74 6.50
N GLU A 17 0.99 21.75 7.44
CA GLU A 17 -0.39 21.27 7.21
C GLU A 17 -1.13 22.09 6.14
N GLU A 18 -0.74 23.35 5.94
CA GLU A 18 -1.39 24.31 5.04
C GLU A 18 -1.01 24.16 3.55
N GLU A 19 -0.04 23.28 3.20
CA GLU A 19 0.42 23.11 1.81
C GLU A 19 -0.52 22.25 0.93
N LEU A 20 -1.45 21.50 1.53
CA LEU A 20 -2.53 20.84 0.80
C LEU A 20 -3.67 21.84 0.58
N GLN A 21 -3.73 22.43 -0.62
CA GLN A 21 -4.90 23.24 -0.99
C GLN A 21 -6.16 22.37 -0.92
N GLU A 22 -7.14 22.77 -0.11
CA GLU A 22 -8.46 22.11 0.04
C GLU A 22 -9.12 21.79 -1.31
N ASN A 23 -8.82 22.60 -2.33
CA ASN A 23 -9.34 22.48 -3.69
C ASN A 23 -8.90 21.22 -4.45
N LEU A 24 -7.80 20.56 -4.05
CA LEU A 24 -7.30 19.34 -4.72
C LEU A 24 -8.21 18.12 -4.49
N PHE A 25 -9.02 18.13 -3.42
CA PHE A 25 -9.82 16.99 -2.98
C PHE A 25 -11.31 17.33 -2.81
N GLU A 26 -11.82 18.39 -3.44
CA GLU A 26 -13.21 18.83 -3.31
C GLU A 26 -14.25 17.71 -3.53
N ASN A 27 -13.88 16.67 -4.28
CA ASN A 27 -14.74 15.53 -4.60
C ASN A 27 -14.48 14.27 -3.75
N ALA A 28 -13.43 14.24 -2.92
CA ALA A 28 -13.13 13.08 -2.08
C ALA A 28 -13.85 13.21 -0.73
N LYS A 29 -14.53 12.14 -0.30
CA LYS A 29 -15.28 12.16 0.99
C LYS A 29 -14.36 11.97 2.19
N ILE A 30 -13.25 11.27 2.00
CA ILE A 30 -12.25 10.97 3.03
C ILE A 30 -10.87 11.05 2.36
N TYR A 31 -9.93 11.74 3.01
CA TYR A 31 -8.52 11.68 2.67
C TYR A 31 -7.75 11.23 3.91
N MET A 32 -6.73 10.39 3.69
CA MET A 32 -5.84 9.96 4.76
C MET A 32 -4.40 10.17 4.34
N LYS A 33 -3.67 10.87 5.20
CA LYS A 33 -2.22 11.02 5.11
C LYS A 33 -1.59 9.89 5.92
N SER A 34 -0.64 9.16 5.36
CA SER A 34 0.17 8.27 6.17
C SER A 34 0.97 9.09 7.20
N GLY A 35 1.15 8.56 8.41
CA GLY A 35 1.83 9.25 9.50
C GLY A 35 3.30 9.51 9.19
N MET A 36 3.58 10.66 8.56
CA MET A 36 4.93 11.18 8.31
C MET A 36 5.28 12.15 9.44
N GLU A 37 6.22 11.79 10.30
CA GLU A 37 6.80 12.76 11.24
C GLU A 37 7.86 13.60 10.50
N ASN A 38 7.70 14.93 10.55
CA ASN A 38 8.52 15.93 9.84
C ASN A 38 9.98 16.09 10.35
N TYR A 39 10.49 15.17 11.19
CA TYR A 39 11.78 15.34 11.86
C TYR A 39 13.00 15.19 10.95
N ARG A 40 12.86 14.65 9.74
CA ARG A 40 13.97 14.53 8.77
C ARG A 40 13.61 15.25 7.47
N GLY A 41 14.38 16.27 7.11
CA GLY A 41 14.25 17.02 5.85
C GLY A 41 14.56 16.20 4.58
N TYR A 42 14.87 14.91 4.78
CA TYR A 42 14.78 13.84 3.81
C TYR A 42 13.71 12.92 4.40
N GLY A 43 12.54 12.87 3.75
CA GLY A 43 11.40 12.02 4.05
C GLY A 43 11.79 10.59 4.40
N ARG A 44 10.85 9.91 5.05
CA ARG A 44 11.11 8.71 5.85
C ARG A 44 12.09 7.77 5.10
N PRO A 45 13.28 7.47 5.65
CA PRO A 45 14.09 6.38 5.10
C PRO A 45 13.42 5.00 5.28
N TYR A 46 12.32 4.94 6.06
CA TYR A 46 11.66 3.72 6.54
C TYR A 46 10.18 3.71 6.13
N GLY A 47 9.64 2.54 5.82
CA GLY A 47 8.25 2.33 5.44
C GLY A 47 7.22 2.70 6.52
N GLY A 48 5.93 2.58 6.22
CA GLY A 48 4.84 2.88 7.14
C GLY A 48 3.51 2.28 6.73
N ILE A 49 2.70 1.95 7.74
CA ILE A 49 1.37 1.34 7.60
C ILE A 49 0.37 2.22 8.33
N ALA A 50 -0.74 2.55 7.67
CA ALA A 50 -1.91 3.20 8.27
C ALA A 50 -3.16 2.36 7.95
N TYR A 51 -4.24 2.53 8.69
CA TYR A 51 -5.50 1.86 8.35
C TYR A 51 -6.73 2.66 8.80
N CYS A 52 -7.86 2.41 8.15
CA CYS A 52 -9.15 2.99 8.47
C CYS A 52 -10.24 1.93 8.44
N ASP A 53 -11.02 1.89 9.51
CA ASP A 53 -12.24 1.10 9.56
C ASP A 53 -13.34 1.78 8.74
N ILE A 54 -13.86 1.03 7.78
CA ILE A 54 -15.05 1.34 7.00
C ILE A 54 -16.23 0.60 7.63
N ARG A 55 -17.45 1.07 7.34
CA ARG A 55 -18.69 0.41 7.78
C ARG A 55 -18.71 -1.08 7.40
N ASN A 56 -19.46 -1.86 8.18
CA ASN A 56 -19.72 -3.29 7.96
C ASN A 56 -18.49 -4.21 8.08
N GLY A 57 -17.65 -3.96 9.08
CA GLY A 57 -16.52 -4.84 9.40
C GLY A 57 -15.48 -4.90 8.30
N LYS A 58 -15.24 -3.78 7.61
CA LYS A 58 -14.23 -3.66 6.56
C LYS A 58 -13.17 -2.68 7.00
N THR A 59 -11.93 -2.92 6.65
CA THR A 59 -10.82 -2.04 6.94
C THR A 59 -10.01 -1.82 5.67
N ILE A 60 -9.57 -0.60 5.40
CA ILE A 60 -8.56 -0.36 4.37
C ILE A 60 -7.24 -0.10 5.08
N ILE A 61 -6.23 -0.86 4.69
CA ILE A 61 -4.84 -0.70 5.12
C ILE A 61 -4.11 0.02 3.99
N VAL A 62 -3.39 1.07 4.34
CA VAL A 62 -2.57 1.85 3.42
C VAL A 62 -1.11 1.58 3.75
N VAL A 63 -0.32 1.28 2.74
CA VAL A 63 1.10 0.96 2.91
C VAL A 63 1.99 1.85 2.06
N TYR A 64 3.14 2.18 2.63
CA TYR A 64 4.30 2.70 1.92
C TYR A 64 5.50 1.95 2.50
N LEU A 65 5.87 0.80 1.93
CA LEU A 65 6.90 -0.07 2.52
C LEU A 65 8.30 0.43 2.19
N THR A 66 9.28 0.06 3.01
CA THR A 66 10.68 0.49 2.85
C THR A 66 11.18 0.16 1.43
N ALA A 67 11.82 1.15 0.79
CA ALA A 67 12.38 1.05 -0.55
C ALA A 67 13.80 0.46 -0.56
N ASN A 68 14.17 -0.19 -1.67
CA ASN A 68 15.47 -0.85 -1.79
C ASN A 68 16.58 0.13 -2.17
N ASP A 69 17.42 0.49 -1.20
CA ASP A 69 18.65 1.28 -1.42
C ASP A 69 19.92 0.40 -1.57
N ASN A 70 19.75 -0.92 -1.68
CA ASN A 70 20.76 -1.98 -1.70
C ASN A 70 21.53 -2.22 -0.39
N SER A 71 21.24 -1.48 0.68
CA SER A 71 21.83 -1.73 1.99
C SER A 71 21.26 -2.99 2.64
N ASN A 72 21.89 -3.45 3.73
CA ASN A 72 21.31 -4.51 4.56
C ASN A 72 20.25 -3.96 5.53
N GLU A 73 20.31 -2.66 5.84
CA GLU A 73 19.34 -1.97 6.69
C GLU A 73 17.97 -1.96 6.00
N SER A 74 17.89 -1.50 4.74
CA SER A 74 16.63 -1.47 3.99
C SER A 74 16.02 -2.86 3.77
N LYS A 75 16.84 -3.92 3.60
CA LYS A 75 16.35 -5.31 3.52
C LYS A 75 15.73 -5.77 4.84
N LEU A 76 16.38 -5.44 5.96
CA LEU A 76 15.88 -5.80 7.28
C LEU A 76 14.59 -5.05 7.58
N GLU A 77 14.53 -3.77 7.26
CA GLU A 77 13.37 -2.90 7.49
C GLU A 77 12.19 -3.29 6.62
N HIS A 78 12.42 -3.56 5.34
CA HIS A 78 11.37 -4.07 4.47
C HIS A 78 10.75 -5.36 5.03
N LYS A 79 11.58 -6.26 5.58
CA LYS A 79 11.10 -7.48 6.25
C LYS A 79 10.33 -7.17 7.53
N ILE A 80 10.75 -6.17 8.31
CA ILE A 80 10.01 -5.71 9.49
C ILE A 80 8.64 -5.19 9.06
N ASP A 81 8.57 -4.35 8.03
CA ASP A 81 7.31 -3.80 7.52
C ASP A 81 6.34 -4.92 7.09
N ILE A 82 6.83 -5.93 6.36
CA ILE A 82 6.02 -7.11 5.95
C ILE A 82 5.50 -7.88 7.17
N ASN A 83 6.30 -8.06 8.21
CA ASN A 83 5.88 -8.76 9.43
C ASN A 83 4.84 -7.96 10.23
N GLU A 84 5.00 -6.63 10.31
CA GLU A 84 4.03 -5.73 10.95
C GLU A 84 2.70 -5.74 10.20
N LEU A 85 2.74 -5.67 8.86
CA LEU A 85 1.57 -5.79 8.01
C LEU A 85 0.87 -7.13 8.21
N SER A 86 1.63 -8.23 8.23
CA SER A 86 1.09 -9.58 8.48
C SER A 86 0.38 -9.64 9.83
N SER A 87 1.02 -9.13 10.89
CA SER A 87 0.45 -9.12 12.24
C SER A 87 -0.85 -8.30 12.31
N LEU A 88 -0.92 -7.17 11.59
CA LEU A 88 -2.15 -6.36 11.50
C LEU A 88 -3.27 -7.11 10.77
N ILE A 89 -2.97 -7.77 9.65
CA ILE A 89 -3.95 -8.55 8.89
C ILE A 89 -4.50 -9.70 9.73
N GLU A 90 -3.65 -10.43 10.47
CA GLU A 90 -4.08 -11.49 11.38
C GLU A 90 -4.97 -10.96 12.50
N LYS A 91 -4.59 -9.83 13.11
CA LYS A 91 -5.41 -9.17 14.12
C LYS A 91 -6.80 -8.83 13.59
N LEU A 92 -6.89 -8.20 12.40
CA LEU A 92 -8.16 -7.84 11.78
C LEU A 92 -9.00 -9.07 11.43
N LYS A 93 -8.36 -10.15 10.94
CA LYS A 93 -9.02 -11.44 10.71
C LYS A 93 -9.63 -11.99 12.00
N ASN A 94 -8.90 -11.95 13.12
CA ASN A 94 -9.39 -12.37 14.43
C ASN A 94 -10.53 -11.49 14.97
N GLU A 95 -10.59 -10.22 14.54
CA GLU A 95 -11.69 -9.30 14.81
C GLU A 95 -12.90 -9.49 13.86
N ASN A 96 -12.87 -10.49 12.98
CA ASN A 96 -13.84 -10.71 11.89
C ASN A 96 -13.99 -9.50 10.97
N LYS A 97 -12.87 -8.83 10.67
CA LYS A 97 -12.82 -7.72 9.73
C LYS A 97 -12.15 -8.16 8.43
N ASP A 98 -12.85 -7.91 7.33
CA ASP A 98 -12.26 -7.97 6.00
C ASP A 98 -11.35 -6.77 5.79
N ASN A 99 -10.25 -6.96 5.05
CA ASN A 99 -9.35 -5.86 4.75
C ASN A 99 -8.96 -5.78 3.27
N LEU A 100 -8.79 -4.56 2.78
CA LEU A 100 -8.14 -4.27 1.51
C LEU A 100 -6.84 -3.51 1.81
N ILE A 101 -5.74 -3.94 1.23
CA ILE A 101 -4.43 -3.33 1.41
C ILE A 101 -4.08 -2.60 0.12
N VAL A 102 -3.71 -1.35 0.21
CA VAL A 102 -3.42 -0.49 -0.95
C VAL A 102 -2.20 0.37 -0.70
N GLY A 103 -1.38 0.57 -1.71
CA GLY A 103 -0.30 1.55 -1.68
C GLY A 103 0.98 0.99 -2.30
N ASP A 104 2.09 1.62 -1.95
CA ASP A 104 3.40 1.31 -2.51
C ASP A 104 4.08 0.24 -1.65
N PHE A 105 4.27 -0.94 -2.22
CA PHE A 105 4.93 -2.06 -1.58
C PHE A 105 6.44 -2.10 -1.84
N ASN A 106 6.97 -1.24 -2.72
CA ASN A 106 8.36 -1.27 -3.17
C ASN A 106 8.84 -2.68 -3.61
N SER A 107 7.91 -3.52 -4.06
CA SER A 107 8.11 -4.93 -4.39
C SER A 107 7.28 -5.28 -5.61
N ASP A 108 7.87 -5.96 -6.58
CA ASP A 108 7.20 -6.30 -7.84
C ASP A 108 7.06 -7.81 -7.98
N PRO A 109 5.84 -8.38 -7.84
CA PRO A 109 5.64 -9.84 -7.83
C PRO A 109 6.03 -10.55 -9.13
N ILE A 110 6.35 -9.81 -10.21
CA ILE A 110 6.72 -10.34 -11.52
C ILE A 110 8.25 -10.33 -11.72
N ARG A 111 8.99 -9.40 -11.11
CA ARG A 111 10.42 -9.17 -11.38
C ARG A 111 11.38 -10.09 -10.60
N ASN A 112 10.94 -10.65 -9.47
CA ASN A 112 11.72 -11.53 -8.60
C ASN A 112 13.09 -10.95 -8.17
N LYS A 113 13.07 -9.71 -7.70
CA LYS A 113 14.16 -8.94 -7.07
C LYS A 113 14.20 -9.19 -5.57
N THR A 114 15.01 -8.41 -4.86
CA THR A 114 15.37 -8.67 -3.46
C THR A 114 14.17 -8.67 -2.50
N PHE A 115 13.20 -7.78 -2.69
CA PHE A 115 12.06 -7.63 -1.78
C PHE A 115 10.87 -8.50 -2.18
N ASP A 116 10.69 -8.73 -3.47
CA ASP A 116 9.55 -9.44 -4.06
C ASP A 116 9.23 -10.80 -3.40
N PRO A 117 10.21 -11.66 -3.03
CA PRO A 117 9.94 -12.94 -2.37
C PRO A 117 9.26 -12.82 -1.01
N GLU A 118 9.57 -11.79 -0.22
CA GLU A 118 8.97 -11.59 1.11
C GLU A 118 7.49 -11.19 0.96
N LEU A 119 7.17 -10.29 0.02
CA LEU A 119 5.79 -9.95 -0.32
C LEU A 119 5.01 -11.15 -0.86
N LEU A 120 5.59 -11.89 -1.80
CA LEU A 120 4.96 -13.09 -2.37
C LEU A 120 4.71 -14.17 -1.33
N HIS A 121 5.63 -14.34 -0.37
CA HIS A 121 5.47 -15.27 0.73
C HIS A 121 4.31 -14.85 1.63
N MET A 122 4.26 -13.59 2.08
CA MET A 122 3.14 -13.06 2.87
C MET A 122 1.80 -13.25 2.16
N VAL A 123 1.69 -12.84 0.89
CA VAL A 123 0.44 -12.95 0.12
C VAL A 123 -0.04 -14.40 0.07
N LYS A 124 0.87 -15.35 -0.10
CA LYS A 124 0.54 -16.78 -0.14
C LYS A 124 0.10 -17.30 1.22
N GLU A 125 0.86 -17.05 2.28
CA GLU A 125 0.56 -17.56 3.64
C GLU A 125 -0.76 -16.99 4.16
N MET A 126 -1.08 -15.75 3.81
CA MET A 126 -2.29 -15.07 4.26
C MET A 126 -3.50 -15.27 3.33
N GLU A 127 -3.37 -16.10 2.30
CA GLU A 127 -4.42 -16.40 1.31
C GLU A 127 -4.98 -15.15 0.59
N LEU A 128 -4.11 -14.20 0.29
CA LEU A 128 -4.43 -12.93 -0.38
C LEU A 128 -4.22 -13.00 -1.90
N LYS A 129 -4.70 -11.98 -2.60
CA LYS A 129 -4.61 -11.82 -4.06
C LYS A 129 -4.26 -10.39 -4.45
N PHE A 130 -3.47 -10.24 -5.51
CA PHE A 130 -3.22 -8.96 -6.19
C PHE A 130 -4.37 -8.64 -7.15
N PHE A 131 -5.27 -7.75 -6.76
CA PHE A 131 -6.43 -7.39 -7.56
C PHE A 131 -6.03 -6.56 -8.78
N ASP A 132 -5.04 -5.69 -8.65
CA ASP A 132 -4.51 -4.92 -9.78
C ASP A 132 -4.00 -5.85 -10.90
N ILE A 133 -3.32 -6.95 -10.55
CA ILE A 133 -2.81 -7.91 -11.54
C ILE A 133 -3.92 -8.79 -12.12
N GLU A 134 -4.90 -9.21 -11.32
CA GLU A 134 -5.99 -10.07 -11.80
C GLU A 134 -6.98 -9.33 -12.71
N PHE A 135 -7.24 -8.05 -12.43
CA PHE A 135 -8.28 -7.27 -13.10
C PHE A 135 -7.75 -6.27 -14.15
N ASP A 136 -6.53 -5.76 -14.00
CA ASP A 136 -5.94 -4.80 -14.94
C ASP A 136 -4.89 -5.47 -15.84
N ASN A 137 -5.35 -5.94 -17.01
CA ASN A 137 -4.47 -6.44 -18.07
C ASN A 137 -3.78 -5.33 -18.90
N LYS A 138 -4.05 -4.05 -18.61
CA LYS A 138 -3.59 -2.91 -19.45
C LYS A 138 -2.41 -2.15 -18.85
N ASN A 139 -2.37 -1.93 -17.54
CA ASN A 139 -1.26 -1.24 -16.88
C ASN A 139 -0.26 -2.22 -16.29
N LYS A 140 0.85 -2.44 -17.02
CA LYS A 140 1.90 -3.38 -16.59
C LYS A 140 2.79 -2.85 -15.46
N HIS A 141 2.79 -1.53 -15.22
CA HIS A 141 3.70 -0.87 -14.29
C HIS A 141 3.04 0.35 -13.65
N THR A 142 3.37 0.61 -12.38
CA THR A 142 2.87 1.71 -11.56
C THR A 142 3.96 2.73 -11.22
N TYR A 143 5.23 2.34 -11.33
CA TYR A 143 6.40 3.18 -11.16
C TYR A 143 7.28 3.23 -12.42
N THR A 144 7.89 4.39 -12.68
CA THR A 144 8.96 4.54 -13.68
C THR A 144 9.96 5.63 -13.28
N ASN A 145 11.23 5.41 -13.57
CA ASN A 145 12.28 6.44 -13.48
C ASN A 145 12.68 7.00 -14.86
N GLY A 146 11.90 6.69 -15.91
CA GLY A 146 12.16 7.05 -17.31
C GLY A 146 13.03 6.03 -18.07
N ILE A 147 13.70 5.10 -17.39
CA ILE A 147 14.53 4.05 -18.00
C ILE A 147 13.98 2.65 -17.65
N HIS A 148 13.58 2.48 -16.40
CA HIS A 148 13.04 1.25 -15.85
C HIS A 148 11.63 1.49 -15.32
N SER A 149 10.82 0.45 -15.37
CA SER A 149 9.46 0.45 -14.85
C SER A 149 9.21 -0.80 -14.01
N SER A 150 8.31 -0.68 -13.04
CA SER A 150 7.92 -1.76 -12.14
C SER A 150 6.48 -1.60 -11.69
N ALA A 151 5.83 -2.72 -11.36
CA ALA A 151 4.55 -2.74 -10.67
C ALA A 151 4.87 -2.89 -9.17
N ILE A 152 4.88 -1.79 -8.42
CA ILE A 152 5.20 -1.78 -6.99
C ILE A 152 4.05 -1.23 -6.14
N ASP A 153 3.20 -0.39 -6.74
CA ASP A 153 1.90 -0.04 -6.16
C ASP A 153 0.88 -1.14 -6.45
N HIS A 154 0.24 -1.67 -5.41
CA HIS A 154 -0.70 -2.78 -5.52
C HIS A 154 -1.99 -2.55 -4.75
N VAL A 155 -3.01 -3.33 -5.14
CA VAL A 155 -4.25 -3.51 -4.38
C VAL A 155 -4.34 -4.99 -4.02
N ILE A 156 -4.16 -5.32 -2.76
CA ILE A 156 -4.13 -6.69 -2.25
C ILE A 156 -5.31 -6.93 -1.31
N GLY A 157 -5.98 -8.07 -1.43
CA GLY A 157 -7.05 -8.42 -0.50
C GLY A 157 -7.38 -9.90 -0.45
N PRO A 158 -8.24 -10.32 0.50
CA PRO A 158 -8.75 -11.67 0.58
C PRO A 158 -9.47 -12.09 -0.70
N LYS A 159 -9.26 -13.35 -1.10
CA LYS A 159 -9.85 -13.90 -2.33
C LYS A 159 -11.37 -13.75 -2.40
N HIS A 160 -12.11 -13.87 -1.29
CA HIS A 160 -13.57 -13.77 -1.29
C HIS A 160 -14.10 -12.36 -1.61
N LEU A 161 -13.27 -11.32 -1.49
CA LEU A 161 -13.67 -9.96 -1.89
C LEU A 161 -13.69 -9.79 -3.42
N VAL A 162 -12.90 -10.59 -4.17
CA VAL A 162 -12.91 -10.63 -5.65
C VAL A 162 -14.31 -10.96 -6.17
N ASP A 163 -14.97 -11.92 -5.51
CA ASP A 163 -16.28 -12.43 -5.92
C ASP A 163 -17.41 -11.40 -5.71
N VAL A 164 -17.19 -10.39 -4.85
CA VAL A 164 -18.15 -9.31 -4.59
C VAL A 164 -18.09 -8.23 -5.66
N VAL A 165 -16.91 -7.98 -6.26
CA VAL A 165 -16.71 -6.93 -7.28
C VAL A 165 -17.22 -7.38 -8.66
N GLN A 166 -17.37 -8.69 -8.88
CA GLN A 166 -17.81 -9.25 -10.17
C GLN A 166 -19.34 -9.47 -10.29
N ASN A 167 -20.11 -9.18 -9.25
CA ASN A 167 -21.58 -9.26 -9.24
C ASN A 167 -22.23 -7.87 -9.16
#